data_AF-A0A952IP89-F1
#
_entry.id   AF-A0A952IP89-F1
#
_cell.length_a   1.000
_cell.length_b   1.000
_cell.length_c   1.000
_cell.angle_alpha   90.00
_cell.angle_beta   90.00
_cell.angle_gamma   90.00
#
_symmetry.space_group_name_H-M   'P 1'
#
loop_
_entity.id
_entity.type
_entity.pdbx_description
1 polymer ?
#
loop_
_entity_poly.entity_id
_entity_poly.type
_entity_poly.pdbx_seq_one_letter_code
_entity_poly.pdbx_strand_id
1 'polypeptide(L)'
;MWLDAGDPQLPQATMTDVVFRLHCTHLPVDHAQSLADAISVHAPQLNEQPSAGVHPIHVAGSQNGWERPDNEDQTLVLSKRTRLRIRTRLGSDTSLIEQLSGVTLDIAGFPLEIVSGQVKPITPAST
;
A
#
# COMPACT_ATOMS: atom_id res chain seq x y z
N MET A 1 43.18 -16.01 24.78
CA MET A 1 42.64 -14.73 24.29
C MET A 1 41.60 -15.08 23.25
N TRP A 2 40.34 -15.19 23.64
CA TRP A 2 39.25 -15.36 22.68
C TRP A 2 39.09 -14.02 21.96
N LEU A 3 39.14 -14.03 20.64
CA LEU A 3 38.81 -12.85 19.84
C LEU A 3 37.31 -12.63 20.00
N ASP A 4 36.91 -11.44 20.48
CA ASP A 4 35.56 -10.93 20.31
C ASP A 4 35.28 -10.90 18.80
N ALA A 5 34.66 -11.95 18.29
CA ALA A 5 34.04 -11.91 16.98
C ALA A 5 32.90 -10.89 17.13
N GLY A 6 33.12 -9.68 16.64
CA GLY A 6 32.13 -8.61 16.68
C GLY A 6 30.79 -9.14 16.19
N ASP A 7 29.73 -8.83 16.94
CA ASP A 7 28.37 -9.27 16.62
C ASP A 7 28.06 -8.98 15.14
N PRO A 8 27.53 -9.94 14.38
CA PRO A 8 27.20 -9.71 12.98
C PRO A 8 26.17 -8.59 12.88
N GLN A 9 26.56 -7.50 12.21
CA GLN A 9 25.70 -6.33 12.06
C GLN A 9 24.52 -6.69 11.15
N LEU A 10 23.33 -6.84 11.75
CA LEU A 10 22.12 -7.21 11.02
C LEU A 10 21.76 -6.13 9.98
N PRO A 11 21.29 -6.52 8.77
CA PRO A 11 20.88 -5.56 7.76
C PRO A 11 19.71 -4.71 8.27
N GLN A 12 19.86 -3.38 8.16
CA GLN A 12 18.89 -2.40 8.64
C GLN A 12 17.83 -2.11 7.56
N ALA A 13 16.59 -1.87 7.97
CA ALA A 13 15.52 -1.46 7.07
C ALA A 13 15.75 -0.04 6.55
N THR A 14 15.66 0.15 5.23
CA THR A 14 15.75 1.49 4.59
C THR A 14 14.39 1.95 4.02
N MET A 15 13.45 1.01 3.91
CA MET A 15 12.12 1.22 3.36
C MET A 15 11.07 0.69 4.34
N THR A 16 9.86 1.19 4.20
CA THR A 16 8.71 0.78 5.01
C THR A 16 7.46 0.71 4.14
N ASP A 17 6.62 -0.28 4.43
CA ASP A 17 5.28 -0.37 3.88
C ASP A 17 4.29 0.19 4.91
N VAL A 18 3.53 1.22 4.53
CA VAL A 18 2.37 1.68 5.30
C VAL A 18 1.14 0.95 4.80
N VAL A 19 0.52 0.19 5.71
CA VAL A 19 -0.68 -0.61 5.42
C VAL A 19 -1.90 0.09 5.97
N PHE A 20 -2.76 0.56 5.08
CA PHE A 20 -3.98 1.27 5.41
C PHE A 20 -5.18 0.35 5.46
N ARG A 21 -5.99 0.53 6.50
CA ARG A 21 -7.37 0.03 6.55
C ARG A 21 -8.23 0.90 5.63
N LEU A 22 -9.09 0.25 4.86
CA LEU A 22 -10.00 0.91 3.94
C LEU A 22 -11.45 0.67 4.34
N HIS A 23 -12.30 1.61 3.97
CA HIS A 23 -13.74 1.40 3.88
C HIS A 23 -14.18 1.69 2.43
N CYS A 24 -14.43 0.61 1.72
CA CYS A 24 -14.82 0.60 0.32
C CYS A 24 -15.43 -0.77 0.01
N THR A 25 -16.47 -0.82 -0.81
CA THR A 25 -17.17 -2.07 -1.16
C THR A 25 -16.87 -2.53 -2.58
N HIS A 26 -16.67 -1.59 -3.50
CA HIS A 26 -16.48 -1.86 -4.91
C HIS A 26 -15.39 -0.95 -5.48
N LEU A 27 -14.60 -1.49 -6.41
CA LEU A 27 -13.57 -0.76 -7.12
C LEU A 27 -13.51 -1.26 -8.57
N PRO A 28 -13.22 -0.44 -9.58
CA PRO A 28 -13.03 -0.94 -10.94
C PRO A 28 -11.94 -2.02 -11.02
N VAL A 29 -12.01 -2.92 -12.01
CA VAL A 29 -10.97 -3.96 -12.20
C VAL A 29 -9.60 -3.37 -12.53
N ASP A 30 -9.57 -2.24 -13.26
CA ASP A 30 -8.36 -1.51 -13.65
C ASP A 30 -8.19 -0.19 -12.87
N HIS A 31 -8.39 -0.24 -11.56
CA HIS A 31 -8.33 0.93 -10.68
C HIS A 31 -6.92 1.46 -10.41
N ALA A 32 -5.87 0.77 -10.85
CA ALA A 32 -4.51 1.01 -10.38
C ALA A 32 -4.02 2.43 -10.65
N GLN A 33 -4.26 2.95 -11.85
CA GLN A 33 -3.84 4.30 -12.21
C GLN A 33 -4.66 5.37 -11.46
N SER A 34 -6.00 5.27 -11.49
CA SER A 34 -6.86 6.22 -10.78
C SER A 34 -6.59 6.25 -9.28
N LEU A 35 -6.26 5.11 -8.68
CA LEU A 35 -5.83 5.00 -7.29
C LEU A 35 -4.51 5.74 -7.04
N ALA A 36 -3.51 5.52 -7.89
CA ALA A 36 -2.22 6.19 -7.77
C ALA A 36 -2.37 7.72 -7.93
N ASP A 37 -3.14 8.17 -8.91
CA ASP A 37 -3.38 9.59 -9.16
C ASP A 37 -4.10 10.25 -7.98
N ALA A 38 -5.17 9.63 -7.47
CA ALA A 38 -5.91 10.14 -6.33
C ALA A 38 -5.02 10.22 -5.07
N ILE A 39 -4.19 9.22 -4.80
CA ILE A 39 -3.24 9.25 -3.68
C ILE A 39 -2.21 10.36 -3.87
N SER A 40 -1.68 10.53 -5.08
CA SER A 40 -0.67 11.54 -5.40
C SER A 40 -1.14 12.97 -5.17
N VAL A 41 -2.44 13.24 -5.29
CA VAL A 41 -3.02 14.55 -4.95
C VAL A 41 -2.90 14.86 -3.46
N HIS A 42 -3.10 13.85 -2.60
CA HIS A 42 -3.07 14.02 -1.14
C HIS A 42 -1.66 13.85 -0.54
N ALA A 43 -0.82 13.03 -1.18
CA ALA A 43 0.53 12.70 -0.74
C ALA A 43 1.58 12.95 -1.83
N PRO A 44 1.77 14.22 -2.26
CA PRO A 44 2.65 14.57 -3.36
C PRO A 44 4.12 14.18 -3.13
N GLN A 45 4.57 14.07 -1.88
CA GLN A 45 5.92 13.62 -1.54
C GLN A 45 6.25 12.20 -2.03
N LEU A 46 5.24 11.41 -2.42
CA LEU A 46 5.47 10.11 -3.05
C LEU A 46 6.06 10.26 -4.46
N ASN A 47 5.68 11.31 -5.20
CA ASN A 47 6.18 11.56 -6.56
C ASN A 47 7.64 12.02 -6.57
N GLU A 48 8.11 12.62 -5.48
CA GLU A 48 9.50 13.06 -5.29
C GLU A 48 10.43 11.91 -4.91
N GLN A 49 9.88 10.75 -4.58
CA GLN A 49 10.61 9.58 -4.10
C GLN A 49 10.52 8.45 -5.14
N PRO A 50 11.54 8.27 -6.02
CA PRO A 50 11.51 7.23 -7.06
C PRO A 50 11.37 5.80 -6.53
N SER A 51 11.70 5.58 -5.26
CA SER A 51 11.59 4.29 -4.56
C SER A 51 10.23 4.07 -3.89
N ALA A 52 9.37 5.10 -3.86
CA ALA A 52 8.02 4.99 -3.32
C ALA A 52 7.09 4.35 -4.34
N GLY A 53 6.01 3.72 -3.86
CA GLY A 53 5.05 3.08 -4.75
C GLY A 53 3.72 2.76 -4.09
N VAL A 54 2.65 2.97 -4.83
CA VAL A 54 1.30 2.54 -4.45
C VAL A 54 1.10 1.12 -4.96
N HIS A 55 0.84 0.18 -4.07
CA HIS A 55 0.52 -1.18 -4.50
C HIS A 55 -0.95 -1.26 -4.94
N PRO A 56 -1.23 -1.86 -6.11
CA PRO A 56 -2.60 -2.14 -6.52
C PRO A 56 -3.31 -2.98 -5.45
N ILE A 57 -4.57 -2.63 -5.19
CA ILE A 57 -5.44 -3.43 -4.33
C ILE A 57 -5.79 -4.73 -5.06
N HIS A 58 -5.22 -5.84 -4.62
CA HIS A 58 -5.56 -7.16 -5.12
C HIS A 58 -6.65 -7.79 -4.25
N VAL A 59 -7.75 -8.20 -4.87
CA VAL A 59 -8.72 -9.13 -4.28
C VAL A 59 -8.34 -10.56 -4.67
N ALA A 60 -9.00 -11.57 -4.09
CA ALA A 60 -8.75 -12.96 -4.43
C ALA A 60 -8.98 -13.17 -5.94
N GLY A 61 -7.89 -13.34 -6.69
CA GLY A 61 -7.94 -13.43 -8.15
C GLY A 61 -8.45 -14.79 -8.65
N SER A 62 -8.25 -15.86 -7.87
CA SER A 62 -8.84 -17.19 -8.09
C SER A 62 -8.44 -18.13 -6.94
N GLN A 63 -9.09 -17.99 -5.79
CA GLN A 63 -9.09 -19.05 -4.78
C GLN A 63 -10.53 -19.28 -4.33
N ASN A 64 -10.93 -20.55 -4.23
CA ASN A 64 -12.30 -21.00 -3.99
C ASN A 64 -13.27 -20.82 -5.18
N GLY A 65 -12.80 -20.90 -6.43
CA GLY A 65 -13.68 -20.84 -7.62
C GLY A 65 -14.18 -19.44 -7.98
N TRP A 66 -13.54 -18.39 -7.46
CA TRP A 66 -13.76 -17.01 -7.91
C TRP A 66 -13.03 -16.79 -9.24
N GLU A 67 -13.73 -16.30 -10.25
CA GLU A 67 -13.15 -15.90 -11.53
C GLU A 67 -13.02 -14.38 -11.55
N ARG A 68 -11.84 -13.87 -11.90
CA ARG A 68 -11.68 -12.43 -12.07
C ARG A 68 -12.54 -12.01 -13.27
N PRO A 69 -13.40 -11.00 -13.12
CA PRO A 69 -14.17 -10.53 -14.26
C PRO A 69 -13.25 -10.00 -15.37
N ASP A 70 -13.50 -10.45 -16.61
CA ASP A 70 -12.66 -10.17 -17.79
C ASP A 70 -12.90 -8.80 -18.44
N ASN A 71 -14.00 -8.12 -18.11
CA ASN A 71 -14.35 -6.84 -18.74
C ASN A 71 -13.95 -5.65 -17.86
N GLU A 72 -13.43 -4.59 -18.48
CA GLU A 72 -12.99 -3.34 -17.83
C GLU A 72 -14.13 -2.61 -17.10
N ASP A 73 -15.38 -2.78 -17.56
CA ASP A 73 -16.59 -2.21 -16.93
C ASP A 73 -17.02 -2.93 -15.64
N GLN A 74 -16.30 -3.99 -15.25
CA GLN A 74 -16.64 -4.75 -14.05
C GLN A 74 -15.92 -4.23 -12.81
N THR A 75 -16.51 -4.52 -11.65
CA THR A 75 -15.98 -4.08 -10.35
C THR A 75 -15.52 -5.27 -9.51
N LEU A 76 -14.46 -5.04 -8.75
CA LEU A 76 -13.96 -5.91 -7.70
C LEU A 76 -14.76 -5.66 -6.42
N VAL A 77 -15.30 -6.72 -5.82
CA VAL A 77 -15.93 -6.64 -4.50
C VAL A 77 -14.86 -6.75 -3.42
N LEU A 78 -14.76 -5.73 -2.58
CA LEU A 78 -13.75 -5.64 -1.54
C LEU A 78 -14.30 -6.20 -0.22
N SER A 79 -13.50 -7.06 0.42
CA SER A 79 -13.78 -7.49 1.79
C SER A 79 -13.34 -6.44 2.81
N LYS A 80 -13.91 -6.46 4.02
CA LYS A 80 -13.43 -5.64 5.16
C LYS A 80 -11.96 -5.92 5.55
N ARG A 81 -11.38 -7.03 5.08
CA ARG A 81 -9.97 -7.41 5.33
C ARG A 81 -9.02 -6.84 4.28
N THR A 82 -9.52 -6.29 3.19
CA THR A 82 -8.67 -5.69 2.16
C THR A 82 -7.93 -4.47 2.71
N ARG A 83 -6.68 -4.30 2.29
CA ARG A 83 -5.79 -3.22 2.73
C ARG A 83 -5.15 -2.57 1.53
N LEU A 84 -4.93 -1.25 1.62
CA LEU A 84 -4.06 -0.52 0.72
C LEU A 84 -2.64 -0.56 1.29
N ARG A 85 -1.64 -0.77 0.45
CA ARG A 85 -0.23 -0.72 0.86
C ARG A 85 0.50 0.32 0.05
N ILE A 86 1.18 1.23 0.72
CA ILE A 86 2.04 2.24 0.10
C ILE A 86 3.45 2.05 0.64
N ARG A 87 4.41 1.90 -0.25
CA ARG A 87 5.82 1.79 0.07
C ARG A 87 6.45 3.17 0.04
N THR A 88 7.26 3.48 1.04
CA THR A 88 8.02 4.74 1.13
C THR A 88 9.34 4.54 1.88
N ARG A 89 10.19 5.56 1.91
CA ARG A 89 11.44 5.54 2.69
C ARG A 89 11.13 5.52 4.19
N LEU A 90 11.99 4.86 4.95
CA LEU A 90 11.89 4.90 6.41
C LEU A 90 11.99 6.36 6.90
N GLY A 91 11.06 6.78 7.76
CA GLY A 91 10.98 8.16 8.27
C GLY A 91 9.94 9.03 7.54
N SER A 92 9.49 8.65 6.35
CA SER A 92 8.41 9.34 5.61
C SER A 92 7.01 8.83 5.97
N ASP A 93 6.92 7.74 6.73
CA ASP A 93 5.70 6.99 7.04
C ASP A 93 4.72 7.75 7.92
N THR A 94 5.19 8.50 8.91
CA THR A 94 4.31 9.25 9.81
C THR A 94 3.56 10.35 9.05
N SER A 95 4.27 11.15 8.26
CA SER A 95 3.67 12.19 7.41
C SER A 95 2.69 11.59 6.40
N LEU A 96 3.04 10.44 5.81
CA LEU A 96 2.14 9.74 4.89
C LEU A 96 0.84 9.28 5.58
N ILE A 97 0.91 8.79 6.82
CA ILE A 97 -0.27 8.40 7.60
C ILE A 97 -1.15 9.62 7.91
N GLU A 98 -0.54 10.72 8.33
CA GLU A 98 -1.26 11.96 8.68
C GLU A 98 -2.02 12.54 7.49
N GLN A 99 -1.43 12.52 6.31
CA GLN A 99 -2.05 13.09 5.10
C GLN A 99 -3.19 12.25 4.55
N LEU A 100 -3.14 10.91 4.73
CA LEU A 100 -4.10 10.00 4.11
C LEU A 100 -5.19 9.50 5.06
N SER A 101 -4.96 9.49 6.38
CA SER A 101 -5.96 8.98 7.32
C SER A 101 -7.17 9.90 7.41
N GLY A 102 -8.37 9.34 7.26
CA GLY A 102 -9.65 10.06 7.21
C GLY A 102 -10.01 10.62 5.82
N VAL A 103 -9.14 10.48 4.82
CA VAL A 103 -9.42 10.96 3.46
C VAL A 103 -10.34 9.98 2.73
N THR A 104 -11.32 10.51 2.02
CA THR A 104 -12.11 9.76 1.04
C THR A 104 -11.66 10.12 -0.37
N LEU A 105 -11.15 9.14 -1.09
CA LEU A 105 -10.71 9.26 -2.48
C LEU A 105 -11.87 8.89 -3.42
N ASP A 106 -11.97 9.57 -4.55
CA ASP A 106 -12.83 9.14 -5.66
C ASP A 106 -11.99 8.34 -6.66
N ILE A 107 -12.26 7.05 -6.77
CA ILE A 107 -11.56 6.15 -7.68
C ILE A 107 -12.48 5.82 -8.85
N ALA A 108 -12.44 6.65 -9.89
CA ALA A 108 -13.27 6.53 -11.10
C ALA A 108 -14.78 6.40 -10.78
N GLY A 109 -15.28 7.24 -9.87
CA GLY A 109 -16.68 7.25 -9.43
C GLY A 109 -16.97 6.38 -8.20
N PHE A 110 -15.97 5.69 -7.66
CA PHE A 110 -16.11 4.84 -6.48
C PHE A 110 -15.45 5.46 -5.25
N PRO A 111 -16.21 5.79 -4.19
CA PRO A 111 -15.63 6.35 -2.97
C PRO A 111 -14.84 5.28 -2.21
N LEU A 112 -13.62 5.63 -1.83
CA LEU A 112 -12.72 4.81 -1.04
C LEU A 112 -12.20 5.63 0.14
N GLU A 113 -12.65 5.29 1.34
CA GLU A 113 -12.20 5.94 2.57
C GLU A 113 -10.96 5.22 3.12
N ILE A 114 -9.91 5.99 3.40
CA ILE A 114 -8.71 5.54 4.10
C ILE A 114 -8.90 5.80 5.60
N VAL A 115 -9.00 4.74 6.40
CA VAL A 115 -9.38 4.85 7.81
C VAL A 115 -8.19 5.09 8.73
N SER A 116 -7.16 4.24 8.62
CA SER A 116 -6.00 4.27 9.52
C SER A 116 -4.81 3.53 8.91
N GLY A 117 -3.59 4.04 9.09
CA GLY A 117 -2.36 3.40 8.63
C GLY A 117 -1.57 2.68 9.74
N GLN A 118 -0.87 1.61 9.38
CA GLN A 118 0.11 0.93 10.23
C GLN A 118 1.43 0.76 9.49
N VAL A 119 2.53 1.12 10.15
CA VAL A 119 3.89 1.03 9.62
C VAL A 119 4.40 -0.41 9.68
N LYS A 120 5.02 -0.89 8.60
CA LYS A 120 5.71 -2.18 8.51
C LYS A 120 7.09 -2.01 7.87
N PRO A 121 8.17 -1.95 8.68
CA PRO A 121 9.53 -1.88 8.16
C PRO A 121 9.86 -3.06 7.25
N ILE A 122 10.63 -2.81 6.19
CA ILE A 122 11.09 -3.84 5.26
C ILE A 122 12.56 -4.13 5.56
N THR A 123 12.81 -5.27 6.20
CA THR A 123 14.17 -5.75 6.41
C THR A 123 14.68 -6.41 5.13
N PRO A 124 15.89 -6.05 4.66
CA PRO A 124 16.50 -6.72 3.51
C PRO A 124 16.69 -8.21 3.79
N ALA A 125 16.49 -9.05 2.78
CA ALA A 125 16.92 -10.44 2.87
C ALA A 125 18.46 -10.50 2.83
N SER A 126 19.05 -11.32 3.69
CA SER A 126 20.47 -11.68 3.59
C SER A 126 20.61 -12.74 2.51
N THR A 127 21.14 -12.37 1.33
CA THR A 127 21.52 -13.31 0.26
C THR A 127 23.03 -13.49 0.25
#